data_AF-A0A1X0XT10-F1
#
_entry.id   AF-A0A1X0XT10-F1
#
_cell.length_a   1.000
_cell.length_b   1.000
_cell.length_c   1.000
_cell.angle_alpha   90.00
_cell.angle_beta   90.00
_cell.angle_gamma   90.00
#
_symmetry.space_group_name_H-M   'P 1'
#
loop_
_entity.id
_entity.type
_entity.pdbx_description
1 polymer ?
#
loop_
_entity_poly.entity_id
_entity_poly.type
_entity_poly.pdbx_seq_one_letter_code
_entity_poly.pdbx_strand_id
1 'polypeptide(L)' 'MQTKLTLRIDEKLIARAKKTARARGKSVSQMVAEYFVRLDSQRPIDPDQLPPTTLSLKGFLGSRDLSREDYRRYLEEKHR' A
#
# COMPACT_ATOMS: atom_id res chain seq x y z
N MET A 1 21.59 -9.83 6.29
CA MET A 1 21.92 -11.03 5.47
C MET A 1 21.38 -10.82 4.07
N GLN A 2 22.14 -11.13 3.01
CA GLN A 2 21.64 -11.07 1.63
C GLN A 2 21.23 -12.48 1.19
N THR A 3 19.93 -12.73 1.09
CA THR A 3 19.37 -14.00 0.60
C THR A 3 18.95 -13.85 -0.86
N LYS A 4 19.05 -14.95 -1.63
CA LYS A 4 18.68 -14.98 -3.06
C LYS A 4 17.43 -15.82 -3.24
N LEU A 5 16.45 -15.27 -3.96
CA LEU A 5 15.24 -15.97 -4.40
C LEU A 5 15.41 -16.39 -5.86
N THR A 6 15.26 -17.68 -6.15
CA THR A 6 15.30 -18.23 -7.51
C THR A 6 13.89 -18.63 -7.94
N LEU A 7 13.43 -18.14 -9.09
CA LEU A 7 12.10 -18.43 -9.64
C LEU A 7 12.22 -19.27 -10.91
N ARG A 8 11.34 -20.26 -11.07
CA ARG A 8 11.17 -20.99 -12.35
C ARG A 8 10.14 -20.24 -13.20
N ILE A 9 10.59 -19.68 -14.33
CA ILE A 9 9.78 -18.86 -15.23
C ILE A 9 10.24 -19.05 -16.67
N ASP A 10 9.32 -18.88 -17.61
CA ASP A 10 9.62 -19.03 -19.05
C ASP A 10 10.63 -17.99 -19.55
N GLU A 11 11.49 -18.40 -20.48
CA GLU A 11 12.52 -17.54 -21.07
C GLU A 11 11.94 -16.27 -21.72
N LYS A 12 10.78 -16.41 -22.38
CA LYS A 12 10.06 -15.26 -22.97
C LYS A 12 9.69 -14.22 -21.93
N LEU A 13 9.31 -14.67 -20.72
CA LEU A 13 8.98 -13.78 -19.61
C LEU A 13 10.24 -13.10 -19.05
N ILE A 14 11.36 -13.83 -18.94
CA ILE A 14 12.66 -13.27 -18.53
C ILE A 14 13.08 -12.14 -19.47
N ALA A 15 12.97 -12.35 -20.79
CA ALA A 15 13.32 -11.34 -21.79
C ALA A 15 12.47 -10.07 -21.66
N ARG A 16 11.16 -10.21 -21.50
CA ARG A 16 10.25 -9.07 -21.26
C ARG A 16 10.59 -8.33 -19.97
N ALA A 17 10.85 -9.05 -18.88
CA ALA A 17 11.20 -8.46 -17.60
C ALA A 17 12.49 -7.63 -17.69
N LYS A 18 13.54 -8.16 -18.33
CA LYS A 18 14.80 -7.43 -18.57
C LYS A 18 14.60 -6.18 -19.42
N LYS A 19 13.80 -6.24 -20.48
CA LYS A 19 13.47 -5.08 -21.33
C LYS A 19 12.81 -3.97 -20.51
N THR A 20 11.78 -4.32 -19.73
CA THR A 20 11.08 -3.37 -18.87
C THR A 20 12.00 -2.79 -17.79
N ALA A 21 12.86 -3.61 -17.18
CA ALA A 21 13.79 -3.18 -16.15
C ALA A 21 14.80 -2.16 -16.70
N ARG A 22 15.37 -2.45 -17.88
CA ARG A 22 16.28 -1.53 -18.58
C ARG A 22 15.60 -0.21 -18.95
N ALA A 23 14.36 -0.26 -19.46
CA ALA A 23 13.59 0.95 -19.78
C ALA A 23 13.33 1.82 -18.54
N ARG A 24 13.29 1.22 -17.35
CA ARG A 24 13.10 1.90 -16.06
C ARG A 24 14.41 2.21 -15.33
N GLY A 25 15.58 1.92 -15.92
CA GLY A 25 16.89 2.12 -15.31
C GLY A 25 17.14 1.25 -14.06
N LYS A 26 16.47 0.09 -13.94
CA LYS A 26 16.54 -0.79 -12.77
C LYS A 26 16.97 -2.20 -13.15
N SER A 27 17.45 -2.97 -12.18
CA SER A 27 17.62 -4.43 -12.34
C SER A 27 16.27 -5.15 -12.19
N VAL A 28 16.16 -6.37 -12.74
CA VAL A 28 14.97 -7.21 -12.53
C VAL A 28 14.78 -7.51 -11.05
N SER A 29 15.86 -7.81 -10.33
CA SER A 29 15.82 -8.07 -8.88
C SER A 29 15.28 -6.88 -8.10
N GLN A 30 15.68 -5.65 -8.45
CA GLN A 30 15.17 -4.43 -7.81
C GLN A 30 13.68 -4.22 -8.11
N MET A 31 13.26 -4.41 -9.37
CA MET A 31 11.85 -4.30 -9.74
C MET A 31 10.97 -5.29 -8.97
N VAL A 32 11.44 -6.53 -8.81
CA VAL A 32 10.72 -7.57 -8.07
C VAL A 32 10.72 -7.30 -6.56
N ALA A 33 11.82 -6.80 -5.99
CA ALA A 33 11.87 -6.38 -4.61
C ALA A 33 10.85 -5.27 -4.30
N GLU A 34 10.77 -4.25 -5.16
CA GLU A 34 9.77 -3.17 -5.04
C GLU A 34 8.33 -3.71 -5.13
N TYR A 35 8.10 -4.71 -5.98
CA TYR A 35 6.81 -5.37 -6.07
C TYR A 35 6.45 -6.12 -4.78
N PHE A 36 7.39 -6.85 -4.17
CA PHE A 36 7.14 -7.52 -2.88
C PHE A 36 6.85 -6.55 -1.74
N VAL A 37 7.54 -5.40 -1.69
CA VAL A 37 7.23 -4.34 -0.72
C VAL A 37 5.79 -3.84 -0.90
N ARG A 38 5.36 -3.64 -2.16
CA ARG A 38 3.99 -3.21 -2.45
C ARG A 38 2.95 -4.25 -2.09
N LEU A 39 3.24 -5.53 -2.30
CA LEU A 39 2.34 -6.60 -1.88
C LEU A 39 2.14 -6.62 -0.36
N ASP A 40 3.19 -6.34 0.42
CA ASP A 40 3.10 -6.30 1.88
C ASP A 40 2.33 -5.06 2.37
N SER A 41 2.45 -3.92 1.68
CA SER A 41 1.67 -2.70 2.00
C SER A 41 0.16 -2.80 1.76
N GLN A 42 -0.32 -3.87 1.12
CA GLN A 42 -1.76 -4.16 1.01
C GLN A 42 -2.32 -4.88 2.24
N ARG A 43 -1.48 -5.26 3.21
CA ARG A 43 -1.99 -5.77 4.48
C ARG A 43 -2.74 -4.66 5.21
N PRO A 44 -3.91 -4.95 5.80
CA PRO A 44 -4.56 -3.99 6.68
C PRO A 44 -3.54 -3.56 7.74
N ILE A 45 -3.40 -2.25 7.93
CA ILE A 45 -2.50 -1.68 8.94
C ILE A 45 -2.88 -2.32 10.27
N ASP A 46 -1.93 -3.03 10.86
CA ASP A 46 -2.08 -3.59 12.18
C ASP A 46 -2.44 -2.46 13.16
N PRO A 47 -3.57 -2.53 13.89
CA PRO A 47 -3.90 -1.56 14.92
C PRO A 47 -2.73 -1.25 15.84
N ASP A 48 -1.89 -2.25 16.14
CA ASP A 48 -0.76 -2.14 17.06
C ASP A 48 0.43 -1.36 16.47
N GLN A 49 0.41 -1.09 15.15
CA GLN A 49 1.39 -0.25 14.45
C GLN A 49 0.92 1.19 14.25
N LEU A 50 -0.29 1.55 14.69
CA LEU A 50 -0.76 2.92 14.61
C LEU A 50 -0.05 3.79 15.67
N PRO A 51 0.30 5.05 15.33
CA PRO A 51 0.75 6.01 16.33
C PRO A 51 -0.27 6.11 17.48
N PRO A 52 0.17 6.35 18.73
CA PRO A 52 -0.70 6.31 19.92
C PRO A 52 -1.90 7.26 19.80
N THR A 53 -1.71 8.43 19.18
CA THR A 53 -2.78 9.39 18.90
C THR A 53 -3.81 8.86 17.89
N THR A 54 -3.37 8.13 16.86
CA THR A 54 -4.29 7.56 15.87
C THR A 54 -5.03 6.35 16.43
N LEU A 55 -4.36 5.55 17.27
CA LEU A 55 -4.97 4.43 17.96
C LEU A 55 -6.08 4.87 18.91
N SER A 56 -5.88 5.95 19.68
CA SER A 56 -6.90 6.47 20.60
C SER A 56 -8.14 7.04 19.88
N LEU A 57 -7.97 7.50 18.64
CA LEU A 57 -9.06 8.01 17.81
C LEU A 57 -9.75 6.90 16.98
N LYS A 58 -9.09 5.75 16.81
CA LYS A 58 -9.64 4.61 16.06
C LYS A 58 -10.84 4.02 16.80
N GLY A 59 -12.00 3.99 16.15
CA GLY A 59 -13.25 3.52 16.75
C GLY A 59 -14.00 4.57 17.57
N PHE A 60 -13.45 5.78 17.74
CA PHE A 60 -14.10 6.88 18.47
C PHE A 60 -15.45 7.29 17.87
N LEU A 61 -15.60 7.18 16.55
CA LEU A 61 -16.85 7.50 15.85
C LEU A 61 -17.95 6.42 16.03
N GLY A 62 -17.63 5.29 16.67
CA GLY A 62 -18.55 4.16 16.88
C GLY A 62 -19.02 3.51 15.58
N SER A 63 -20.01 2.63 15.66
CA SER A 63 -20.68 1.99 14.51
C SER A 63 -21.63 2.93 13.77
N ARG A 64 -21.39 4.24 13.81
CA ARG A 64 -22.21 5.20 13.08
C ARG A 64 -21.78 5.17 11.62
N ASP A 65 -22.72 4.81 10.75
CA ASP A 65 -22.54 4.81 9.31
C ASP A 65 -22.56 6.26 8.82
N LEU A 66 -21.47 6.98 9.08
CA LEU A 66 -21.30 8.38 8.69
C LEU A 66 -20.87 8.43 7.22
N SER A 67 -21.73 9.02 6.40
CA SER A 67 -21.47 9.19 4.99
C SER A 67 -20.64 10.45 4.72
N ARG A 68 -20.11 10.57 3.51
CA ARG A 68 -19.42 11.79 3.05
C ARG A 68 -20.38 12.97 3.00
N GLU A 69 -21.66 12.71 2.76
CA GLU A 69 -22.74 13.68 2.70
C GLU A 69 -23.01 14.30 4.08
N ASP A 70 -22.94 13.51 5.16
CA ASP A 70 -23.08 14.01 6.53
C ASP A 70 -21.95 14.98 6.89
N TYR A 71 -20.72 14.70 6.44
CA TYR A 71 -19.58 15.59 6.64
C TYR A 71 -19.75 16.92 5.88
N ARG A 72 -20.25 16.87 4.63
CA ARG A 72 -20.52 18.08 3.85
C ARG A 72 -21.56 18.97 4.53
N ARG A 73 -22.67 18.37 5.00
CA ARG A 73 -23.73 19.09 5.73
C ARG A 73 -23.20 19.77 7.00
N TYR A 74 -22.36 19.06 7.77
CA TYR A 74 -21.70 19.64 8.95
C TYR A 74 -20.84 20.86 8.60
N LEU A 75 -20.06 20.80 7.51
CA LEU A 75 -19.22 21.93 7.09
C LEU A 75 -20.05 23.15 6.66
N GLU A 76 -21.17 22.92 5.97
CA GLU A 76 -22.10 23.99 5.59
C GLU A 76 -22.72 24.67 6.82
N GLU A 77 -23.12 23.89 7.83
CA GLU A 77 -23.65 24.43 9.09
C GLU A 77 -22.59 25.15 9.92
N LYS A 78 -21.36 24.63 9.96
CA LYS A 78 -20.25 25.20 10.75
C LYS A 78 -19.78 26.56 10.24
N HIS A 79 -19.78 26.75 8.92
CA HIS A 79 -19.27 27.96 8.27
C HIS A 79 -20.37 28.97 7.91
N ARG A 80 -21.57 28.80 8.49
CA ARG A 80 -22.68 29.74 8.41
C ARG A 80 -22.59 30.79 9.50
#